data_AF-A0AA91DG21-F1
#
_entry.id   AF-A0AA91DG21-F1
#
_cell.length_a   1.000
_cell.length_b   1.000
_cell.length_c   1.000
_cell.angle_alpha   90.00
_cell.angle_beta   90.00
_cell.angle_gamma   90.00
#
_symmetry.space_group_name_H-M   'P 1'
#
loop_
_entity.id
_entity.type
_entity.pdbx_description
1 polymer ?
#
loop_
_entity_poly.entity_id
_entity_poly.type
_entity_poly.pdbx_seq_one_letter_code
_entity_poly.pdbx_strand_id
1 'polypeptide(L)'
;MLLRALSLENWQVPEPLSYIRNSSEAFLAGRLDAEFFNPGIDQLLKRLSCDSLKIRDVAPARKERFTPNETDEFHYIEIGTLNNDGTAQAQCLPQREAPSRATQYVRSHDVITSTVRPNRRLSASISEQQDGFVCSSGFVVLQPKHISGDVLLTYLRLPLICRLMDLYTSASMYPAISESDLLNLPIPKFSIATEKAVEQSLKSARQAKQRAAQLLEAAKRAVEIANEQSEAEALAYLRCR
;
A
#
# COMPACT_ATOMS: atom_id res chain seq x y z
N MET A 1 7.70 10.37 -11.05
CA MET A 1 7.90 9.33 -12.09
C MET A 1 6.59 8.64 -12.49
N LEU A 2 5.91 7.92 -11.58
CA LEU A 2 4.63 7.27 -11.91
C LEU A 2 3.56 8.29 -12.32
N LEU A 3 3.48 9.43 -11.63
CA LEU A 3 2.62 10.56 -12.04
C LEU A 3 2.92 11.06 -13.46
N ARG A 4 4.19 11.08 -13.89
CA ARG A 4 4.56 11.45 -15.26
C ARG A 4 4.06 10.41 -16.27
N ALA A 5 4.24 9.11 -15.97
CA ALA A 5 3.75 8.02 -16.81
C ALA A 5 2.21 8.06 -16.95
N LEU A 6 1.51 8.50 -15.91
CA LEU A 6 0.06 8.70 -15.93
C LEU A 6 -0.36 10.04 -16.59
N SER A 7 0.59 10.88 -17.00
CA SER A 7 0.32 12.26 -17.45
C SER A 7 -0.42 13.11 -16.40
N LEU A 8 -0.08 12.92 -15.13
CA LEU A 8 -0.64 13.56 -13.94
C LEU A 8 0.36 14.44 -13.17
N GLU A 9 1.63 14.56 -13.61
CA GLU A 9 2.69 15.28 -12.87
C GLU A 9 2.34 16.75 -12.58
N ASN A 10 1.67 17.41 -13.52
CA ASN A 10 1.19 18.80 -13.39
C ASN A 10 -0.33 18.89 -13.50
N TRP A 11 -1.05 17.77 -13.30
CA TRP A 11 -2.50 17.79 -13.44
C TRP A 11 -3.13 18.50 -12.24
N GLN A 12 -3.79 19.62 -12.51
CA GLN A 12 -4.65 20.28 -11.55
C GLN A 12 -6.04 19.67 -11.65
N VAL A 13 -6.53 19.13 -10.54
CA VAL A 13 -7.90 18.66 -10.45
C VAL A 13 -8.82 19.87 -10.70
N PRO A 14 -9.72 19.82 -11.68
CA PRO A 14 -10.74 20.85 -11.81
C PRO A 14 -11.54 20.97 -10.51
N GLU A 15 -11.58 22.18 -9.94
CA GLU A 15 -12.42 22.51 -8.78
C GLU A 15 -13.46 23.56 -9.18
N PRO A 16 -14.43 23.20 -10.04
CA PRO A 16 -15.51 24.12 -10.39
C PRO A 16 -16.38 24.40 -9.16
N LEU A 17 -16.84 25.65 -9.02
CA LEU A 17 -17.74 26.06 -7.94
C LEU A 17 -19.09 25.32 -7.98
N SER A 18 -19.53 24.91 -9.18
CA SER A 18 -20.75 24.12 -9.38
C SER A 18 -20.65 23.28 -10.65
N TYR A 19 -21.42 22.20 -10.72
CA TYR A 19 -21.59 21.34 -11.89
C TYR A 19 -22.94 20.66 -11.85
N ILE A 20 -23.42 20.24 -13.02
CA ILE A 20 -24.73 19.63 -13.21
C ILE A 20 -24.53 18.16 -13.61
N ARG A 21 -25.35 17.27 -13.05
CA ARG A 21 -25.47 15.88 -13.45
C ARG A 21 -26.91 15.51 -13.74
N ASN A 22 -27.09 14.55 -14.63
CA ASN A 22 -28.41 14.00 -14.87
C ASN A 22 -28.83 13.13 -13.68
N SER A 23 -30.08 13.27 -13.24
CA SER A 23 -30.62 12.45 -12.14
C SER A 23 -30.57 10.96 -12.44
N SER A 24 -30.74 10.56 -13.71
CA SER A 24 -30.62 9.16 -14.13
C SER A 24 -29.22 8.58 -13.92
N GLU A 25 -28.15 9.35 -14.16
CA GLU A 25 -26.77 8.92 -13.90
C GLU A 25 -26.52 8.75 -12.40
N ALA A 26 -27.06 9.67 -11.60
CA ALA A 26 -26.92 9.62 -10.14
C ALA A 26 -27.63 8.39 -9.54
N PHE A 27 -28.85 8.11 -10.01
CA PHE A 27 -29.59 6.92 -9.60
C PHE A 27 -28.93 5.62 -10.07
N LEU A 28 -28.35 5.60 -11.28
CA LEU A 28 -27.65 4.43 -11.81
C LEU A 28 -26.36 4.14 -11.00
N ALA A 29 -25.65 5.18 -10.57
CA ALA A 29 -24.50 5.06 -9.68
C ALA A 29 -24.89 4.73 -8.23
N GLY A 30 -26.17 4.86 -7.86
CA GLY A 30 -26.64 4.71 -6.48
C GLY A 30 -26.10 5.78 -5.51
N ARG A 31 -25.70 6.95 -6.04
CA ARG A 31 -25.03 8.02 -5.28
C ARG A 31 -25.60 9.39 -5.59
N LEU A 32 -25.59 10.28 -4.59
CA LEU A 32 -26.09 11.66 -4.70
C LEU A 32 -25.09 12.69 -4.14
N ASP A 33 -23.88 12.28 -3.79
CA ASP A 33 -22.85 13.16 -3.24
C ASP A 33 -22.05 13.86 -4.34
N ALA A 34 -21.80 15.17 -4.13
CA ALA A 34 -21.13 16.01 -5.10
C ALA A 34 -19.74 15.48 -5.46
N GLU A 35 -18.93 15.12 -4.46
CA GLU A 35 -17.54 14.70 -4.65
C GLU A 35 -17.38 13.53 -5.64
N PHE A 36 -18.27 12.55 -5.61
CA PHE A 36 -18.27 11.43 -6.55
C PHE A 36 -18.45 11.87 -8.00
N PHE A 37 -19.29 12.88 -8.24
CA PHE A 37 -19.60 13.39 -9.58
C PHE A 37 -18.73 14.57 -10.03
N ASN A 38 -17.72 14.94 -9.24
CA ASN A 38 -16.81 16.03 -9.57
C ASN A 38 -16.16 15.77 -10.95
N PRO A 39 -16.19 16.74 -11.89
CA PRO A 39 -15.62 16.58 -13.24
C PRO A 39 -14.14 16.16 -13.25
N GLY A 40 -13.38 16.51 -12.21
CA GLY A 40 -12.00 16.06 -12.04
C GLY A 40 -11.87 14.56 -11.82
N ILE A 41 -12.84 13.92 -11.15
CA ILE A 41 -12.86 12.47 -10.98
C ILE A 41 -13.15 11.78 -12.31
N ASP A 42 -14.09 12.28 -13.11
CA ASP A 42 -14.33 11.79 -14.47
C ASP A 42 -13.09 11.89 -15.35
N GLN A 43 -12.38 13.02 -15.30
CA GLN A 43 -11.14 13.19 -16.04
C GLN A 43 -10.05 12.22 -15.58
N LEU A 44 -9.93 12.00 -14.27
CA LEU A 44 -9.00 11.02 -13.71
C LEU A 44 -9.34 9.61 -14.21
N LEU A 45 -10.60 9.19 -14.06
CA LEU A 45 -11.06 7.87 -14.49
C LEU A 45 -10.82 7.66 -15.98
N LYS A 46 -11.10 8.66 -16.84
CA LYS A 46 -10.81 8.60 -18.28
C LYS A 46 -9.32 8.41 -18.57
N ARG A 47 -8.43 9.11 -17.86
CA ARG A 47 -6.98 8.95 -18.03
C ARG A 47 -6.50 7.58 -17.57
N LEU A 48 -6.96 7.10 -16.42
CA LEU A 48 -6.57 5.80 -15.87
C LEU A 48 -7.11 4.62 -16.70
N SER A 49 -8.24 4.81 -17.37
CA SER A 49 -8.91 3.77 -18.17
C SER A 49 -8.44 3.71 -19.63
N CYS A 50 -7.32 4.36 -19.99
CA CYS A 50 -6.84 4.41 -21.38
C CYS A 50 -6.61 3.01 -21.99
N ASP A 51 -6.17 2.05 -21.18
CA ASP A 51 -5.95 0.66 -21.60
C ASP A 51 -7.12 -0.27 -21.26
N SER A 52 -8.23 0.26 -20.71
CA SER A 52 -9.40 -0.50 -20.26
C SER A 52 -9.09 -1.66 -19.29
N LEU A 53 -7.97 -1.56 -18.56
CA LEU A 53 -7.57 -2.53 -17.54
C LEU A 53 -8.04 -2.09 -16.16
N LYS A 54 -8.33 -3.09 -15.33
CA LYS A 54 -8.67 -2.96 -13.91
C LYS A 54 -7.62 -3.66 -13.05
N ILE A 55 -7.58 -3.34 -11.76
CA ILE A 55 -6.65 -3.96 -10.81
C ILE A 55 -6.72 -5.50 -10.87
N ARG A 56 -7.92 -6.08 -10.93
CA ARG A 56 -8.10 -7.53 -11.05
C ARG A 56 -7.44 -8.17 -12.28
N ASP A 57 -7.28 -7.41 -13.37
CA ASP A 57 -6.76 -7.92 -14.63
C ASP A 57 -5.23 -8.04 -14.58
N VAL A 58 -4.57 -7.26 -13.73
CA VAL A 58 -3.10 -7.27 -13.57
C VAL A 58 -2.62 -7.89 -12.25
N ALA A 59 -3.48 -7.84 -11.23
CA ALA A 59 -3.22 -8.30 -9.88
C ALA A 59 -4.51 -8.83 -9.22
N PRO A 60 -4.95 -10.06 -9.55
CA PRO A 60 -6.13 -10.65 -8.94
C PRO A 60 -5.97 -10.83 -7.42
N ALA A 61 -7.10 -10.84 -6.70
CA ALA A 61 -7.08 -11.09 -5.27
C ALA A 61 -6.74 -12.56 -4.94
N ARG A 62 -5.84 -12.77 -3.98
CA ARG A 62 -5.60 -14.09 -3.38
C ARG A 62 -6.79 -14.50 -2.54
N LYS A 63 -7.22 -15.74 -2.69
CA LYS A 63 -8.28 -16.37 -1.90
C LYS A 63 -7.75 -17.59 -1.17
N GLU A 64 -6.85 -17.34 -0.23
CA GLU A 64 -6.22 -18.37 0.59
C GLU A 64 -6.55 -18.08 2.05
N ARG A 65 -7.49 -18.85 2.62
CA ARG A 65 -8.01 -18.62 3.96
C ARG A 65 -7.11 -19.24 5.01
N PHE A 66 -6.90 -18.50 6.09
CA PHE A 66 -6.30 -19.00 7.32
C PHE A 66 -7.41 -19.53 8.24
N THR A 67 -7.17 -20.68 8.86
CA THR A 67 -8.04 -21.23 9.91
C THR A 67 -7.13 -21.62 11.07
N PRO A 68 -7.23 -20.94 12.23
CA PRO A 68 -6.35 -21.21 13.35
C PRO A 68 -6.61 -22.61 13.93
N ASN A 69 -5.54 -23.24 14.41
CA ASN A 69 -5.57 -24.44 15.22
C ASN A 69 -5.13 -24.13 16.67
N GLU A 70 -5.20 -25.11 17.57
CA GLU A 70 -4.94 -24.86 18.99
C GLU A 70 -3.46 -24.89 19.39
N THR A 71 -2.59 -25.49 18.56
CA THR A 71 -1.24 -25.89 18.98
C THR A 71 -0.12 -25.08 18.35
N ASP A 72 -0.33 -24.53 17.15
CA ASP A 72 0.75 -23.95 16.37
C ASP A 72 0.89 -22.45 16.64
N GLU A 73 2.04 -21.88 16.26
CA GLU A 73 2.24 -20.44 16.19
C GLU A 73 2.05 -19.94 14.76
N PHE A 74 1.83 -18.64 14.61
CA PHE A 74 1.77 -17.98 13.31
C PHE A 74 2.23 -16.53 13.40
N HIS A 75 2.60 -15.96 12.26
CA HIS A 75 2.99 -14.57 12.15
C HIS A 75 1.83 -13.74 11.59
N TYR A 76 1.38 -12.75 12.35
CA TYR A 76 0.23 -11.91 12.03
C TYR A 76 0.63 -10.50 11.57
N ILE A 77 0.14 -10.09 10.40
CA ILE A 77 0.28 -8.75 9.84
C ILE A 77 -1.04 -7.98 10.05
N GLU A 78 -0.98 -6.91 10.83
CA GLU A 78 -2.12 -6.03 11.12
C GLU A 78 -2.02 -4.71 10.33
N ILE A 79 -3.14 -4.01 10.14
CA ILE A 79 -3.17 -2.67 9.53
C ILE A 79 -2.20 -1.71 10.25
N GLY A 80 -2.14 -1.76 11.58
CA GLY A 80 -1.27 -0.90 12.38
C GLY A 80 0.23 -1.16 12.21
N THR A 81 0.62 -2.33 11.70
CA THR A 81 2.02 -2.73 11.55
C THR A 81 2.59 -2.44 10.16
N LEU A 82 1.83 -1.78 9.30
CA LEU A 82 2.33 -1.28 8.02
C LEU A 82 3.14 -0.01 8.21
N ASN A 83 4.30 0.01 7.56
CA ASN A 83 5.21 1.14 7.58
C ASN A 83 4.95 2.08 6.39
N ASN A 84 5.33 3.34 6.57
CA ASN A 84 5.21 4.37 5.53
C ASN A 84 6.10 4.13 4.29
N ASP A 85 7.06 3.22 4.38
CA ASP A 85 7.93 2.82 3.26
C ASP A 85 7.37 1.66 2.44
N GLY A 86 6.15 1.19 2.73
CA GLY A 86 5.53 0.08 2.02
C GLY A 86 6.03 -1.30 2.44
N THR A 87 6.60 -1.42 3.65
CA THR A 87 6.89 -2.70 4.31
C THR A 87 5.85 -3.00 5.38
N ALA A 88 5.74 -4.28 5.77
CA ALA A 88 4.88 -4.71 6.87
C ALA A 88 5.71 -5.42 7.94
N GLN A 89 5.39 -5.19 9.21
CA GLN A 89 5.88 -5.99 10.32
C GLN A 89 4.82 -7.02 10.71
N ALA A 90 5.28 -8.13 11.29
CA ALA A 90 4.41 -9.18 11.80
C ALA A 90 4.73 -9.47 13.26
N GLN A 91 3.72 -9.88 14.01
CA GLN A 91 3.84 -10.35 15.38
C GLN A 91 3.68 -11.88 15.40
N CYS A 92 4.58 -12.58 16.09
CA CYS A 92 4.39 -14.02 16.35
C CYS A 92 3.36 -14.19 17.46
N LEU A 93 2.34 -15.02 17.21
CA LEU A 93 1.23 -15.30 18.11
C LEU A 93 0.92 -16.80 18.11
N PRO A 94 0.47 -17.37 19.25
CA PRO A 94 -0.18 -18.67 19.25
C PRO A 94 -1.48 -18.63 18.42
N GLN A 95 -1.75 -19.66 17.63
CA GLN A 95 -2.96 -19.72 16.79
C GLN A 95 -4.25 -19.75 17.63
N ARG A 96 -4.21 -20.34 18.83
CA ARG A 96 -5.32 -20.27 19.81
C ARG A 96 -5.69 -18.83 20.24
N GLU A 97 -4.75 -17.89 20.11
CA GLU A 97 -4.90 -16.47 20.42
C GLU A 97 -5.09 -15.63 19.15
N ALA A 98 -5.34 -16.27 18.00
CA ALA A 98 -5.50 -15.59 16.73
C ALA A 98 -6.65 -14.56 16.80
N PRO A 99 -6.39 -13.29 16.45
CA PRO A 99 -7.44 -12.29 16.35
C PRO A 99 -8.52 -12.71 15.34
N SER A 100 -9.79 -12.37 15.60
CA SER A 100 -10.90 -12.70 14.68
C SER A 100 -10.72 -12.12 13.27
N ARG A 101 -9.85 -11.12 13.10
CA ARG A 101 -9.49 -10.54 11.80
C ARG A 101 -8.36 -11.28 11.09
N ALA A 102 -7.58 -12.13 11.74
CA ALA A 102 -6.55 -12.95 11.09
C ALA A 102 -7.23 -14.03 10.25
N THR A 103 -7.27 -13.86 8.93
CA THR A 103 -8.20 -14.63 8.07
C THR A 103 -7.62 -15.08 6.75
N GLN A 104 -6.48 -14.53 6.32
CA GLN A 104 -5.96 -14.73 4.96
C GLN A 104 -4.44 -14.97 5.01
N TYR A 105 -3.96 -15.95 4.25
CA TYR A 105 -2.53 -16.12 4.03
C TYR A 105 -2.01 -15.12 3.00
N VAL A 106 -0.76 -14.70 3.19
CA VAL A 106 0.02 -13.96 2.19
C VAL A 106 1.16 -14.84 1.67
N ARG A 107 1.59 -14.59 0.43
CA ARG A 107 2.76 -15.21 -0.18
C ARG A 107 3.77 -14.16 -0.61
N SER A 108 4.99 -14.63 -0.83
CA SER A 108 6.08 -13.84 -1.37
C SER A 108 5.63 -13.07 -2.61
N HIS A 109 6.01 -11.79 -2.68
CA HIS A 109 5.69 -10.87 -3.77
C HIS A 109 4.21 -10.46 -3.91
N ASP A 110 3.32 -10.91 -3.01
CA ASP A 110 2.00 -10.31 -2.91
C ASP A 110 2.10 -8.83 -2.49
N VAL A 111 1.09 -8.05 -2.84
CA VAL A 111 0.89 -6.69 -2.34
C VAL A 111 -0.40 -6.66 -1.54
N ILE A 112 -0.31 -6.28 -0.27
CA ILE A 112 -1.49 -6.06 0.58
C ILE A 112 -1.88 -4.59 0.56
N THR A 113 -3.17 -4.29 0.53
CA THR A 113 -3.68 -2.93 0.66
C THR A 113 -4.86 -2.85 1.60
N SER A 114 -4.85 -1.88 2.51
CA SER A 114 -5.92 -1.67 3.48
C SER A 114 -7.17 -1.20 2.75
N THR A 115 -8.29 -1.87 3.01
CA THR A 115 -9.61 -1.41 2.56
C THR A 115 -10.21 -0.38 3.51
N VAL A 116 -9.73 -0.36 4.77
CA VAL A 116 -10.17 0.57 5.80
C VAL A 116 -9.36 1.86 5.72
N ARG A 117 -10.04 3.01 5.71
CA ARG A 117 -9.44 4.36 5.66
C ARG A 117 -8.35 4.46 4.59
N PRO A 118 -8.71 4.26 3.30
CA PRO A 118 -7.76 4.22 2.20
C PRO A 118 -6.91 5.51 2.08
N ASN A 119 -7.43 6.64 2.59
CA ASN A 119 -6.69 7.89 2.72
C ASN A 119 -5.38 7.79 3.54
N ARG A 120 -5.22 6.78 4.42
CA ARG A 120 -3.97 6.50 5.15
C ARG A 120 -2.86 5.91 4.29
N ARG A 121 -3.15 5.54 3.03
CA ARG A 121 -2.17 5.01 2.04
C ARG A 121 -1.42 3.78 2.55
N LEU A 122 -2.16 2.90 3.23
CA LEU A 122 -1.60 1.71 3.86
C LEU A 122 -1.61 0.55 2.87
N SER A 123 -0.52 0.42 2.12
CA SER A 123 -0.22 -0.73 1.27
C SER A 123 1.23 -1.17 1.49
N ALA A 124 1.49 -2.47 1.40
CA ALA A 124 2.82 -3.03 1.60
C ALA A 124 3.09 -4.22 0.67
N SER A 125 4.37 -4.40 0.31
CA SER A 125 4.85 -5.61 -0.38
C SER A 125 5.22 -6.68 0.64
N ILE A 126 4.89 -7.94 0.34
CA ILE A 126 5.25 -9.11 1.15
C ILE A 126 6.59 -9.65 0.69
N SER A 127 7.55 -9.73 1.62
CA SER A 127 8.89 -10.25 1.33
C SER A 127 8.93 -11.78 1.34
N GLU A 128 10.01 -12.36 0.85
CA GLU A 128 10.22 -13.83 0.86
C GLU A 128 10.22 -14.41 2.28
N GLN A 129 10.72 -13.65 3.27
CA GLN A 129 10.71 -14.06 4.68
C GLN A 129 9.31 -14.09 5.29
N GLN A 130 8.33 -13.50 4.61
CA GLN A 130 6.94 -13.40 5.05
C GLN A 130 6.02 -14.38 4.29
N ASP A 131 6.58 -15.30 3.50
CA ASP A 131 5.78 -16.32 2.83
C ASP A 131 5.01 -17.17 3.85
N GLY A 132 3.70 -17.32 3.64
CA GLY A 132 2.84 -18.10 4.53
C GLY A 132 2.44 -17.37 5.81
N PHE A 133 2.75 -16.07 5.96
CA PHE A 133 2.23 -15.27 7.07
C PHE A 133 0.73 -15.03 6.90
N VAL A 134 0.07 -14.56 7.95
CA VAL A 134 -1.37 -14.30 7.97
C VAL A 134 -1.62 -12.81 8.10
N CYS A 135 -2.54 -12.25 7.31
CA CYS A 135 -2.92 -10.85 7.42
C CYS A 135 -4.37 -10.64 7.87
N SER A 136 -4.64 -9.43 8.32
CA SER A 136 -5.98 -8.97 8.70
C SER A 136 -6.99 -9.04 7.54
N SER A 137 -8.26 -9.28 7.86
CA SER A 137 -9.41 -9.17 6.93
C SER A 137 -9.65 -7.74 6.44
N GLY A 138 -9.03 -6.75 7.09
CA GLY A 138 -9.03 -5.36 6.62
C GLY A 138 -8.09 -5.10 5.43
N PHE A 139 -7.41 -6.13 4.91
CA PHE A 139 -6.63 -6.07 3.68
C PHE A 139 -7.29 -6.84 2.55
N VAL A 140 -7.02 -6.39 1.33
CA VAL A 140 -7.07 -7.23 0.15
C VAL A 140 -5.65 -7.64 -0.20
N VAL A 141 -5.42 -8.94 -0.36
CA VAL A 141 -4.14 -9.51 -0.80
C VAL A 141 -4.16 -9.61 -2.32
N LEU A 142 -3.35 -8.81 -2.99
CA LEU A 142 -3.26 -8.76 -4.45
C LEU A 142 -2.05 -9.56 -4.91
N GLN A 143 -2.23 -10.40 -5.93
CA GLN A 143 -1.17 -11.21 -6.54
C GLN A 143 -0.73 -10.58 -7.86
N PRO A 144 0.37 -9.81 -7.93
CA PRO A 144 0.83 -9.25 -9.19
C PRO A 144 1.14 -10.36 -10.21
N LYS A 145 0.54 -10.29 -11.41
CA LYS A 145 0.75 -11.25 -12.52
C LYS A 145 1.25 -10.58 -13.80
N HIS A 146 0.69 -9.42 -14.12
CA HIS A 146 1.00 -8.67 -15.36
C HIS A 146 1.50 -7.26 -15.07
N ILE A 147 1.98 -7.03 -13.86
CA ILE A 147 2.54 -5.78 -13.37
C ILE A 147 3.60 -6.09 -12.32
N SER A 148 4.64 -5.27 -12.25
CA SER A 148 5.60 -5.34 -11.14
C SER A 148 4.92 -5.04 -9.79
N GLY A 149 5.24 -5.84 -8.75
CA GLY A 149 4.73 -5.61 -7.40
C GLY A 149 5.11 -4.23 -6.85
N ASP A 150 6.30 -3.74 -7.17
CA ASP A 150 6.76 -2.41 -6.74
C ASP A 150 5.96 -1.28 -7.43
N VAL A 151 5.57 -1.49 -8.69
CA VAL A 151 4.70 -0.54 -9.42
C VAL A 151 3.28 -0.57 -8.86
N LEU A 152 2.72 -1.75 -8.62
CA LEU A 152 1.39 -1.88 -8.00
C LEU A 152 1.36 -1.24 -6.61
N LEU A 153 2.36 -1.51 -5.77
CA LEU A 153 2.53 -0.89 -4.46
C LEU A 153 2.58 0.64 -4.58
N THR A 154 3.39 1.16 -5.49
CA THR A 154 3.51 2.61 -5.71
C THR A 154 2.20 3.21 -6.18
N TYR A 155 1.49 2.54 -7.09
CA TYR A 155 0.20 2.96 -7.65
C TYR A 155 -0.88 3.08 -6.56
N LEU A 156 -1.05 2.04 -5.74
CA LEU A 156 -2.03 2.00 -4.65
C LEU A 156 -1.78 3.07 -3.57
N ARG A 157 -0.53 3.53 -3.44
CA ARG A 157 -0.12 4.57 -2.50
C ARG A 157 -0.15 5.99 -3.09
N LEU A 158 -0.47 6.15 -4.38
CA LEU A 158 -0.60 7.48 -4.97
C LEU A 158 -1.77 8.24 -4.32
N PRO A 159 -1.59 9.52 -3.92
CA PRO A 159 -2.65 10.31 -3.29
C PRO A 159 -3.97 10.31 -4.07
N LEU A 160 -3.90 10.40 -5.40
CA LEU A 160 -5.06 10.41 -6.28
C LEU A 160 -5.80 9.06 -6.29
N ILE A 161 -5.06 7.95 -6.22
CA ILE A 161 -5.64 6.61 -6.17
C ILE A 161 -6.24 6.36 -4.79
N CYS A 162 -5.61 6.81 -3.72
CA CYS A 162 -6.19 6.76 -2.37
C CYS A 162 -7.47 7.60 -2.26
N ARG A 163 -7.52 8.79 -2.88
CA ARG A 163 -8.73 9.60 -2.97
C ARG A 163 -9.82 8.89 -3.78
N LEU A 164 -9.44 8.25 -4.89
CA LEU A 164 -10.38 7.45 -5.68
C LEU A 164 -10.94 6.29 -4.86
N MET A 165 -10.10 5.56 -4.13
CA MET A 165 -10.56 4.51 -3.20
C MET A 165 -11.54 5.06 -2.16
N ASP A 166 -11.25 6.23 -1.59
CA ASP A 166 -12.09 6.87 -0.57
C ASP A 166 -13.49 7.23 -1.08
N LEU A 167 -13.60 7.65 -2.35
CA LEU A 167 -14.89 7.92 -2.99
C LEU A 167 -15.79 6.68 -3.07
N TYR A 168 -15.23 5.48 -3.21
CA TYR A 168 -15.99 4.22 -3.24
C TYR A 168 -16.26 3.65 -1.85
N THR A 169 -15.93 4.36 -0.77
CA THR A 169 -16.18 3.86 0.58
C THR A 169 -17.64 4.01 0.99
N SER A 170 -18.08 3.09 1.86
CA SER A 170 -19.41 3.11 2.47
C SER A 170 -19.26 3.40 3.96
N ALA A 171 -19.43 4.66 4.39
CA ALA A 171 -19.56 5.19 5.77
C ALA A 171 -18.58 6.34 6.08
N SER A 172 -19.06 7.34 6.83
CA SER A 172 -18.27 8.55 7.15
C SER A 172 -17.27 8.36 8.30
N MET A 173 -17.57 7.57 9.34
CA MET A 173 -16.67 7.43 10.51
C MET A 173 -15.57 6.37 10.34
N TYR A 174 -15.88 5.29 9.62
CA TYR A 174 -14.96 4.19 9.34
C TYR A 174 -15.08 3.80 7.87
N PRO A 175 -14.63 4.68 6.96
CA PRO A 175 -14.76 4.44 5.52
C PRO A 175 -14.01 3.16 5.15
N ALA A 176 -14.70 2.26 4.47
CA ALA A 176 -14.13 1.05 3.91
C ALA A 176 -14.58 0.87 2.46
N ILE A 177 -13.64 0.57 1.56
CA ILE A 177 -13.93 0.19 0.18
C ILE A 177 -14.15 -1.33 0.11
N SER A 178 -15.13 -1.78 -0.67
CA SER A 178 -15.31 -3.21 -0.89
C SER A 178 -14.16 -3.80 -1.71
N GLU A 179 -13.88 -5.09 -1.55
CA GLU A 179 -12.89 -5.76 -2.41
C GLU A 179 -13.30 -5.67 -3.89
N SER A 180 -14.59 -5.82 -4.19
CA SER A 180 -15.11 -5.71 -5.55
C SER A 180 -14.87 -4.34 -6.17
N ASP A 181 -15.05 -3.26 -5.41
CA ASP A 181 -14.82 -1.90 -5.92
C ASP A 181 -13.33 -1.66 -6.13
N LEU A 182 -12.49 -2.06 -5.16
CA LEU A 182 -11.03 -1.98 -5.28
C LEU A 182 -10.54 -2.71 -6.53
N LEU A 183 -10.96 -3.96 -6.73
CA LEU A 183 -10.58 -4.78 -7.88
C LEU A 183 -11.07 -4.23 -9.22
N ASN A 184 -12.12 -3.40 -9.21
CA ASN A 184 -12.67 -2.75 -10.39
C ASN A 184 -12.07 -1.37 -10.68
N LEU A 185 -11.22 -0.83 -9.80
CA LEU A 185 -10.55 0.43 -10.07
C LEU A 185 -9.68 0.30 -11.33
N PRO A 186 -9.66 1.34 -12.20
CA PRO A 186 -8.86 1.33 -13.41
C PRO A 186 -7.37 1.36 -13.06
N ILE A 187 -6.56 0.77 -13.91
CA ILE A 187 -5.10 0.86 -13.86
C ILE A 187 -4.56 0.82 -15.29
N PRO A 188 -3.72 1.77 -15.73
CA PRO A 188 -3.16 1.73 -17.07
C PRO A 188 -1.99 0.74 -17.15
N LYS A 189 -1.60 0.40 -18.39
CA LYS A 189 -0.36 -0.33 -18.62
C LYS A 189 0.83 0.60 -18.38
N PHE A 190 1.86 0.07 -17.75
CA PHE A 190 3.11 0.78 -17.56
C PHE A 190 4.16 0.26 -18.55
N SER A 191 4.93 1.17 -19.14
CA SER A 191 6.06 0.77 -19.98
C SER A 191 7.14 0.10 -19.15
N ILE A 192 7.89 -0.83 -19.75
CA ILE A 192 9.03 -1.49 -19.08
C ILE A 192 10.03 -0.47 -18.50
N ALA A 193 10.23 0.66 -19.20
CA ALA A 193 11.08 1.74 -18.72
C ALA A 193 10.52 2.39 -17.44
N THR A 194 9.19 2.55 -17.37
CA THR A 194 8.51 3.04 -16.17
C THR A 194 8.61 2.05 -15.02
N GLU A 195 8.41 0.76 -15.28
CA GLU A 195 8.51 -0.26 -14.23
C GLU A 195 9.93 -0.30 -13.64
N LYS A 196 10.94 -0.41 -14.51
CA LYS A 196 12.35 -0.46 -14.09
C LYS A 196 12.80 0.74 -13.25
N ALA A 197 12.39 1.95 -13.63
CA ALA A 197 12.81 3.12 -12.86
C ALA A 197 12.00 3.32 -11.57
N VAL A 198 10.78 2.78 -11.45
CA VAL A 198 10.08 2.66 -10.15
C VAL A 198 10.82 1.67 -9.25
N GLU A 199 11.13 0.48 -9.76
CA GLU A 199 11.88 -0.56 -9.03
C GLU A 199 13.24 -0.03 -8.55
N GLN A 200 13.99 0.65 -9.42
CA GLN A 200 15.28 1.23 -9.07
C GLN A 200 15.15 2.35 -8.02
N SER A 201 14.11 3.17 -8.10
CA SER A 201 13.85 4.20 -7.10
C SER A 201 13.52 3.58 -5.75
N LEU A 202 12.69 2.53 -5.71
CA LEU A 202 12.30 1.87 -4.47
C LEU A 202 13.49 1.12 -3.85
N LYS A 203 14.30 0.44 -4.68
CA LYS A 203 15.55 -0.20 -4.25
C LYS A 203 16.50 0.80 -3.61
N SER A 204 16.74 1.93 -4.27
CA SER A 204 17.60 3.01 -3.74
C SER A 204 17.06 3.56 -2.41
N ALA A 205 15.75 3.77 -2.30
CA ALA A 205 15.11 4.24 -1.08
C ALA A 205 15.25 3.24 0.08
N ARG A 206 15.02 1.94 -0.18
CA ARG A 206 15.20 0.86 0.80
C ARG A 206 16.66 0.78 1.28
N GLN A 207 17.63 0.85 0.38
CA GLN A 207 19.06 0.86 0.71
C GLN A 207 19.45 2.07 1.56
N ALA A 208 18.99 3.27 1.20
CA ALA A 208 19.23 4.48 1.97
C ALA A 208 18.65 4.37 3.39
N LYS A 209 17.43 3.84 3.54
CA LYS A 209 16.81 3.58 4.85
C LYS A 209 17.62 2.58 5.67
N GLN A 210 18.05 1.47 5.07
CA GLN A 210 18.86 0.47 5.76
C GLN A 210 20.19 1.06 6.26
N ARG A 211 20.87 1.84 5.42
CA ARG A 211 22.10 2.54 5.80
C ARG A 211 21.86 3.53 6.94
N ALA A 212 20.78 4.31 6.87
CA ALA A 212 20.41 5.24 7.93
C ALA A 212 20.15 4.51 9.27
N ALA A 213 19.47 3.36 9.24
CA ALA A 213 19.23 2.54 10.42
C ALA A 213 20.54 1.99 11.01
N GLN A 214 21.47 1.50 10.17
CA GLN A 214 22.78 1.02 10.61
C GLN A 214 23.62 2.13 11.26
N LEU A 215 23.61 3.34 10.67
CA LEU A 215 24.30 4.50 11.23
C LEU A 215 23.68 4.94 12.55
N LEU A 216 22.36 4.90 12.68
CA LEU A 216 21.66 5.22 13.92
C LEU A 216 22.03 4.24 15.04
N GLU A 217 22.03 2.94 14.77
CA GLU A 217 22.44 1.94 15.76
C GLU A 217 23.92 2.06 16.15
N ALA A 218 24.79 2.34 15.18
CA ALA A 218 26.20 2.63 15.47
C ALA A 218 26.36 3.88 16.35
N ALA A 219 25.59 4.94 16.07
CA ALA A 219 25.62 6.16 16.88
C ALA A 219 25.11 5.92 18.31
N LYS A 220 24.00 5.19 18.48
CA LYS A 220 23.51 4.78 19.81
C LYS A 220 24.57 4.00 20.58
N ARG A 221 25.19 3.01 19.93
CA ARG A 221 26.24 2.21 20.56
C ARG A 221 27.47 3.03 20.93
N ALA A 222 27.85 3.99 20.10
CA ALA A 222 28.95 4.91 20.41
C ALA A 222 28.64 5.78 21.63
N VAL A 223 27.39 6.23 21.80
CA VAL A 223 26.96 6.98 23.00
C VAL A 223 27.03 6.10 24.25
N GLU A 224 26.62 4.84 24.18
CA GLU A 224 26.78 3.89 25.28
C GLU A 224 28.26 3.70 25.66
N ILE A 225 29.14 3.49 24.67
CA ILE A 225 30.59 3.36 24.89
C ILE A 225 31.17 4.64 25.51
N ALA A 226 30.75 5.82 25.06
CA ALA A 226 31.23 7.08 25.61
C ALA A 226 30.85 7.24 27.10
N ASN A 227 29.68 6.74 27.49
CA ASN A 227 29.22 6.76 28.88
C ASN A 227 29.90 5.68 29.74
N GLU A 228 30.16 4.50 29.19
CA GLU A 228 30.72 3.35 29.91
C GLU A 228 32.26 3.39 30.01
N GLN A 229 32.94 3.96 29.01
CA GLN A 229 34.40 3.86 28.84
C GLN A 229 35.02 5.24 28.63
N SER A 230 35.00 5.77 27.40
CA SER A 230 35.53 7.10 27.07
C SER A 230 35.08 7.58 25.69
N GLU A 231 35.12 8.89 25.47
CA GLU A 231 34.85 9.50 24.16
C GLU A 231 35.85 9.02 23.07
N ALA A 232 37.11 8.76 23.46
CA ALA A 232 38.13 8.27 22.54
C ALA A 232 37.79 6.87 22.00
N GLU A 233 37.30 5.97 22.86
CA GLU A 233 36.88 4.62 22.48
C GLU A 233 35.62 4.63 21.61
N ALA A 234 34.67 5.53 21.91
CA ALA A 234 33.47 5.73 21.09
C ALA A 234 33.82 6.21 19.66
N LEU A 235 34.74 7.16 19.53
CA LEU A 235 35.21 7.65 18.23
C LEU A 235 36.01 6.58 17.47
N ALA A 236 36.79 5.76 18.15
CA ALA A 236 37.48 4.63 17.54
C ALA A 236 36.48 3.58 16.98
N TYR A 237 35.43 3.27 17.75
CA TYR A 237 34.34 2.38 17.31
C TYR A 237 33.67 2.88 16.02
N LEU A 238 33.34 4.17 15.94
CA LEU A 238 32.71 4.76 14.76
C LEU A 238 33.60 4.77 13.51
N ARG A 239 34.93 4.87 13.67
CA ARG A 239 35.88 4.86 12.55
C ARG A 239 36.07 3.48 11.91
N CYS A 240 35.71 2.40 12.62
CA CYS A 240 35.85 1.03 12.16
C CYS A 240 34.58 0.48 11.47
N ARG A 241 33.57 1.33 11.22
CA ARG A 241 32.24 0.99 10.67
C ARG A 241 31.96 1.77 9.38
#